data_AF-A0A8X6GWY0-F1
#
_entry.id   AF-A0A8X6GWY0-F1
#
_cell.length_a   1.000
_cell.length_b   1.000
_cell.length_c   1.000
_cell.angle_alpha   90.00
_cell.angle_beta   90.00
_cell.angle_gamma   90.00
#
_symmetry.space_group_name_H-M   'P 1'
#
loop_
_entity.id
_entity.type
_entity.pdbx_description
1 polymer ?
#
loop_
_entity_poly.entity_id
_entity_poly.type
_entity_poly.pdbx_seq_one_letter_code
_entity_poly.pdbx_strand_id
1 'polypeptide(L)'
;MPRRNRRYDQEHCHHQDCYYHQNWMYWIEIIPGLIAFGAVVAVIISFFVFDTNRKAELANAEATKNYKKITSIAVRNCDLEVVKFLTERNLVDIHNTLVFEERLLRYAAEKECLEGIQFLIEEKVDINSMSGDSSHRTALHYAAEHGNLEIVRFLLQNSANPNAKEFRGKKAKGFSCYNVTAQ
;
A
#
# COMPACT_ATOMS: atom_id res chain seq x y z
N MET A 1 48.49 84.44 -34.09
CA MET A 1 47.92 84.71 -32.73
C MET A 1 46.42 84.49 -32.79
N PRO A 2 45.69 84.09 -31.72
CA PRO A 2 46.03 83.33 -30.50
C PRO A 2 45.08 82.10 -30.26
N ARG A 3 45.56 80.97 -29.70
CA ARG A 3 45.50 80.46 -28.29
C ARG A 3 44.11 80.04 -27.72
N ARG A 4 43.97 78.75 -27.33
CA ARG A 4 43.91 78.19 -25.94
C ARG A 4 43.23 76.80 -25.96
N ASN A 5 43.96 75.70 -25.76
CA ASN A 5 44.23 75.01 -24.48
C ASN A 5 42.98 74.51 -23.71
N ARG A 6 42.86 73.18 -23.60
CA ARG A 6 42.83 72.51 -22.29
C ARG A 6 43.46 71.11 -22.42
N ARG A 7 44.61 70.95 -21.76
CA ARG A 7 45.21 69.67 -21.33
C ARG A 7 44.43 69.10 -20.14
N TYR A 8 44.82 67.87 -19.77
CA TYR A 8 44.62 67.16 -18.49
C TYR A 8 43.31 66.34 -18.46
N ASP A 9 43.30 65.01 -18.25
CA ASP A 9 44.25 64.05 -17.63
C ASP A 9 44.07 62.67 -18.31
N GLN A 10 45.08 61.95 -18.81
CA GLN A 10 45.95 61.01 -18.08
C GLN A 10 45.35 60.33 -16.82
N GLU A 11 44.18 59.71 -16.94
CA GLU A 11 43.90 58.48 -16.16
C GLU A 11 44.55 57.31 -16.93
N HIS A 12 45.82 56.98 -16.69
CA HIS A 12 46.20 55.98 -15.68
C HIS A 12 45.24 54.79 -15.58
N CYS A 13 44.82 54.22 -16.71
CA CYS A 13 44.40 52.83 -16.73
C CYS A 13 45.65 51.96 -16.50
N HIS A 14 45.87 51.59 -15.24
CA HIS A 14 46.73 50.47 -14.90
C HIS A 14 46.30 49.28 -15.74
N HIS A 15 47.24 48.75 -16.52
CA HIS A 15 47.07 47.66 -17.49
C HIS A 15 46.47 46.35 -16.90
N GLN A 16 46.26 46.29 -15.58
CA GLN A 16 45.71 45.15 -14.86
C GLN A 16 44.17 45.11 -14.86
N ASP A 17 43.47 46.25 -14.97
CA ASP A 17 42.01 46.31 -14.74
C ASP A 17 41.17 46.03 -16.02
N CYS A 18 41.76 46.17 -17.21
CA CYS A 18 41.06 45.88 -18.48
C CYS A 18 40.95 44.38 -18.78
N TYR A 19 41.77 43.52 -18.16
CA TYR A 19 41.70 42.07 -18.36
C TYR A 19 40.43 41.44 -17.75
N TYR A 20 39.86 42.06 -16.73
CA TYR A 20 38.61 41.58 -16.12
C TYR A 20 37.37 41.94 -16.96
N HIS A 21 37.40 43.05 -17.70
CA HIS A 21 36.26 43.55 -18.48
C HIS A 21 36.17 43.00 -19.91
N GLN A 22 37.16 42.25 -20.41
CA GLN A 22 37.11 41.65 -21.75
C GLN A 22 36.80 40.15 -21.72
N ASN A 23 37.04 39.49 -20.59
CA ASN A 23 36.76 38.06 -20.42
C ASN A 23 35.29 37.75 -20.10
N TRP A 24 34.52 38.65 -19.47
CA TRP A 24 33.11 38.37 -19.14
C TRP A 24 32.17 38.33 -20.36
N MET A 25 32.51 39.04 -21.45
CA MET A 25 31.79 38.97 -22.74
C MET A 25 31.84 37.56 -23.35
N TYR A 26 32.97 36.85 -23.20
CA TYR A 26 33.12 35.45 -23.64
C TYR A 26 32.13 34.51 -22.93
N TRP A 27 31.90 34.75 -21.65
CA TRP A 27 30.94 33.96 -20.88
C TRP A 27 29.49 34.30 -21.24
N ILE A 28 29.16 35.51 -21.69
CA ILE A 28 27.79 35.88 -22.11
C ILE A 28 27.31 35.01 -23.29
N GLU A 29 28.20 34.61 -24.20
CA GLU A 29 27.85 33.71 -25.31
C GLU A 29 27.74 32.22 -24.90
N ILE A 30 28.46 31.80 -23.84
CA ILE A 30 28.55 30.39 -23.41
C ILE A 30 27.55 30.03 -22.31
N ILE A 31 27.29 30.97 -21.39
CA ILE A 31 26.40 30.79 -20.22
C ILE A 31 25.00 30.28 -20.62
N PRO A 32 24.33 30.82 -21.67
CA PRO A 32 23.01 30.32 -22.08
C PRO A 32 23.03 28.84 -22.50
N GLY A 33 24.09 28.41 -23.18
CA GLY A 33 24.28 27.02 -23.60
C GLY A 33 24.51 26.08 -22.41
N LEU A 34 25.28 26.50 -21.41
CA LEU A 34 25.48 25.75 -20.16
C LEU A 34 24.17 25.63 -19.34
N ILE A 35 23.38 26.70 -19.28
CA ILE A 35 22.06 26.70 -18.62
C ILE A 35 21.11 25.74 -19.35
N ALA A 36 21.06 25.80 -20.69
CA ALA A 36 20.24 24.91 -21.50
C ALA A 36 20.67 23.44 -21.34
N PHE A 37 21.97 23.16 -21.35
CA PHE A 37 22.52 21.82 -21.12
C PHE A 37 22.19 21.30 -19.72
N GLY A 38 22.36 22.13 -18.69
CA GLY A 38 21.97 21.79 -17.32
C GLY A 38 20.48 21.48 -17.18
N ALA A 39 19.62 22.24 -17.87
CA ALA A 39 18.18 21.97 -17.90
C ALA A 39 17.86 20.63 -18.57
N VAL A 40 18.53 20.29 -19.68
CA VAL A 40 18.36 19.00 -20.37
C VAL A 40 18.80 17.84 -19.46
N VAL A 41 19.95 17.96 -18.81
CA VAL A 41 20.45 16.94 -17.86
C VAL A 41 19.49 16.77 -16.68
N ALA A 42 18.96 17.87 -16.14
CA ALA A 42 17.99 17.83 -15.05
C ALA A 42 16.68 17.13 -15.44
N VAL A 43 16.18 17.36 -16.67
CA VAL A 43 15.00 16.66 -17.20
C VAL A 43 15.26 15.15 -17.34
N ILE A 44 16.44 14.78 -17.85
CA ILE A 44 16.85 13.38 -18.00
C ILE A 44 16.94 12.69 -16.62
N ILE A 45 17.61 13.31 -15.65
CA ILE A 45 17.72 12.79 -14.27
C ILE A 45 16.33 12.65 -13.64
N SER A 46 15.48 13.68 -13.75
CA SER A 46 14.12 13.66 -13.18
C SER A 46 13.27 12.55 -13.79
N PHE A 47 13.40 12.31 -15.10
CA PHE A 47 12.72 11.22 -15.79
C PHE A 47 13.19 9.84 -15.27
N PHE A 48 14.50 9.63 -15.12
CA PHE A 48 15.04 8.37 -14.58
C PHE A 48 14.66 8.15 -13.11
N VAL A 49 14.74 9.19 -12.27
CA VAL A 49 14.29 9.11 -10.87
C VAL A 49 12.80 8.78 -10.79
N PHE A 50 11.97 9.42 -11.61
CA PHE A 50 10.54 9.14 -11.67
C PHE A 50 10.24 7.71 -12.15
N ASP A 51 10.90 7.24 -13.22
CA ASP A 51 10.70 5.89 -13.75
C ASP A 51 11.16 4.79 -12.78
N THR A 52 12.30 4.98 -12.12
CA THR A 52 12.82 4.04 -11.10
C THR A 52 11.91 3.99 -9.87
N ASN A 53 11.44 5.14 -9.36
CA ASN A 53 10.48 5.20 -8.26
C ASN A 53 9.15 4.50 -8.61
N ARG A 54 8.59 4.78 -9.78
CA ARG A 54 7.34 4.14 -10.23
C ARG A 54 7.47 2.62 -10.33
N LYS A 55 8.60 2.10 -10.84
CA LYS A 55 8.86 0.66 -10.89
C LYS A 55 8.94 0.04 -9.50
N ALA A 56 9.59 0.72 -8.55
CA ALA A 56 9.66 0.26 -7.16
C ALA A 56 8.28 0.23 -6.48
N GLU A 57 7.44 1.26 -6.69
CA GLU A 57 6.07 1.29 -6.18
C GLU A 57 5.21 0.15 -6.72
N LEU A 58 5.27 -0.12 -8.02
CA LEU A 58 4.54 -1.22 -8.66
C LEU A 58 4.99 -2.58 -8.14
N ALA A 59 6.30 -2.80 -8.00
CA ALA A 59 6.84 -4.04 -7.45
C ALA A 59 6.39 -4.25 -6.00
N ASN A 60 6.33 -3.18 -5.19
CA ASN A 60 5.82 -3.25 -3.82
C ASN A 60 4.31 -3.54 -3.77
N ALA A 61 3.51 -2.92 -4.64
CA ALA A 61 2.08 -3.18 -4.75
C ALA A 61 1.78 -4.63 -5.19
N GLU A 62 2.58 -5.17 -6.11
CA GLU A 62 2.46 -6.56 -6.55
C GLU A 62 2.91 -7.53 -5.45
N ALA A 63 4.02 -7.24 -4.76
CA ALA A 63 4.49 -8.04 -3.64
C ALA A 63 3.46 -8.13 -2.51
N THR A 64 2.88 -7.00 -2.09
CA THR A 64 1.83 -6.97 -1.06
C THR A 64 0.58 -7.75 -1.48
N LYS A 65 0.17 -7.66 -2.75
CA LYS A 65 -0.93 -8.47 -3.29
C LYS A 65 -0.61 -9.96 -3.25
N ASN A 66 0.64 -10.34 -3.60
CA ASN A 66 1.10 -11.72 -3.56
C ASN A 66 1.13 -12.26 -2.13
N TYR A 67 1.66 -11.51 -1.16
CA TYR A 67 1.64 -11.92 0.25
C TYR A 67 0.22 -12.11 0.77
N LYS A 68 -0.71 -11.17 0.53
CA LYS A 68 -2.13 -11.34 0.89
C LYS A 68 -2.72 -12.62 0.32
N LYS A 69 -2.41 -12.94 -0.94
CA LYS A 69 -2.87 -14.17 -1.59
C LYS A 69 -2.28 -15.41 -0.92
N ILE A 70 -0.97 -15.43 -0.69
CA ILE A 70 -0.26 -16.54 -0.02
C ILE A 70 -0.84 -16.75 1.38
N THR A 71 -1.01 -15.70 2.19
CA THR A 71 -1.62 -15.79 3.52
C THR A 71 -3.02 -16.40 3.45
N SER A 72 -3.85 -15.98 2.49
CA SER A 72 -5.20 -16.54 2.35
C SER A 72 -5.20 -18.03 1.96
N ILE A 73 -4.22 -18.48 1.16
CA ILE A 73 -4.06 -19.89 0.80
C ILE A 73 -3.55 -20.69 2.00
N ALA A 74 -2.59 -20.15 2.76
CA ALA A 74 -2.04 -20.78 3.95
C ALA A 74 -3.12 -20.99 5.02
N VAL A 75 -3.92 -19.97 5.35
CA VAL A 75 -5.06 -20.10 6.28
C VAL A 75 -6.06 -21.15 5.81
N ARG A 76 -6.39 -21.15 4.51
CA ARG A 76 -7.32 -22.15 3.93
C ARG A 76 -6.78 -23.58 4.01
N ASN A 77 -5.45 -23.76 4.03
CA ASN A 77 -4.81 -25.06 4.14
C ASN A 77 -4.43 -25.40 5.60
N CYS A 78 -4.80 -24.57 6.57
CA CYS A 78 -4.36 -24.69 7.97
C CYS A 78 -2.85 -24.66 8.19
N ASP A 79 -2.11 -24.02 7.28
CA ASP A 79 -0.67 -23.85 7.41
C ASP A 79 -0.36 -22.59 8.23
N LEU A 80 -0.44 -22.75 9.55
CA LEU A 80 -0.24 -21.64 10.48
C LEU A 80 1.22 -21.19 10.57
N GLU A 81 2.18 -22.05 10.25
CA GLU A 81 3.61 -21.70 10.24
C GLU A 81 3.90 -20.60 9.22
N VAL A 82 3.36 -20.76 7.99
CA VAL A 82 3.50 -19.74 6.94
C VAL A 82 2.79 -18.45 7.35
N VAL A 83 1.60 -18.53 7.95
CA VAL A 83 0.86 -17.34 8.39
C VAL A 83 1.65 -16.57 9.46
N LYS A 84 2.12 -17.25 10.50
CA LYS A 84 2.94 -16.64 11.56
C LYS A 84 4.22 -16.04 11.01
N PHE A 85 4.93 -16.77 10.14
CA PHE A 85 6.15 -16.28 9.49
C PHE A 85 5.93 -14.97 8.72
N LEU A 86 4.80 -14.84 8.00
CA LEU A 86 4.45 -13.65 7.22
C LEU A 86 4.08 -12.46 8.12
N THR A 87 3.33 -12.72 9.20
CA THR A 87 2.94 -11.70 10.19
C THR A 87 4.13 -11.22 11.02
N GLU A 88 4.96 -12.13 11.53
CA GLU A 88 6.17 -11.82 12.32
C GLU A 88 7.17 -10.94 11.55
N ARG A 89 7.30 -11.16 10.24
CA ARG A 89 8.14 -10.33 9.37
C ARG A 89 7.46 -9.05 8.89
N ASN A 90 6.22 -8.80 9.32
CA ASN A 90 5.41 -7.66 8.88
C ASN A 90 5.30 -7.56 7.34
N LEU A 91 5.27 -8.71 6.65
CA LEU A 91 5.13 -8.79 5.20
C LEU A 91 3.66 -8.69 4.76
N VAL A 92 2.76 -9.03 5.68
CA VAL A 92 1.32 -8.89 5.50
C VAL A 92 0.76 -8.21 6.75
N ASP A 93 -0.14 -7.25 6.51
CA ASP A 93 -0.96 -6.67 7.56
C ASP A 93 -2.34 -7.35 7.51
N ILE A 94 -2.68 -8.08 8.56
CA ILE A 94 -3.96 -8.79 8.70
C ILE A 94 -5.11 -7.77 8.73
N HIS A 95 -4.87 -6.58 9.31
CA HIS A 95 -5.85 -5.51 9.46
C HIS A 95 -5.91 -4.53 8.30
N ASN A 96 -5.23 -4.85 7.19
CA ASN A 96 -5.10 -3.94 6.06
C ASN A 96 -6.46 -3.49 5.51
N THR A 97 -7.41 -4.44 5.41
CA THR A 97 -8.80 -4.14 5.08
C THR A 97 -9.73 -5.10 5.82
N LEU A 98 -10.92 -4.61 6.20
CA LEU A 98 -11.98 -5.44 6.80
C LEU A 98 -12.35 -6.65 5.93
N VAL A 99 -12.30 -6.49 4.60
CA VAL A 99 -12.57 -7.56 3.64
C VAL A 99 -11.47 -8.63 3.64
N PHE A 100 -10.24 -8.29 4.07
CA PHE A 100 -9.16 -9.26 4.22
C PHE A 100 -9.29 -10.04 5.52
N GLU A 101 -9.53 -9.35 6.64
CA GLU A 101 -9.81 -9.94 7.95
C GLU A 101 -10.95 -10.98 7.89
N GLU A 102 -12.12 -10.56 7.36
CA GLU A 102 -13.28 -11.42 7.17
C GLU A 102 -12.93 -12.67 6.36
N ARG A 103 -12.22 -12.49 5.25
CA ARG A 103 -11.87 -13.57 4.34
C ARG A 103 -11.00 -14.63 5.04
N LEU A 104 -10.03 -14.19 5.85
CA LEU A 104 -9.17 -15.11 6.59
C LEU A 104 -9.99 -15.89 7.61
N LEU A 105 -10.85 -15.21 8.39
CA LEU A 105 -11.68 -15.86 9.40
C LEU A 105 -12.68 -16.84 8.77
N ARG A 106 -13.30 -16.47 7.64
CA ARG A 106 -14.17 -17.34 6.86
C ARG A 106 -13.44 -18.58 6.34
N TYR A 107 -12.27 -18.42 5.74
CA TYR A 107 -11.52 -19.58 5.23
C TYR A 107 -11.08 -20.52 6.34
N ALA A 108 -10.70 -19.99 7.50
CA ALA A 108 -10.38 -20.81 8.66
C ALA A 108 -11.62 -21.61 9.13
N ALA A 109 -12.80 -20.98 9.18
CA ALA A 109 -14.04 -21.65 9.55
C ALA A 109 -14.54 -22.68 8.52
N GLU A 110 -14.44 -22.38 7.22
CA GLU A 110 -14.81 -23.28 6.12
C GLU A 110 -13.91 -24.54 6.06
N LYS A 111 -12.67 -24.41 6.51
CA LYS A 111 -11.66 -25.48 6.43
C LYS A 111 -11.42 -26.17 7.77
N GLU A 112 -12.30 -25.92 8.73
CA GLU A 112 -12.27 -26.58 10.03
C GLU A 112 -10.98 -26.31 10.81
N CYS A 113 -10.42 -25.12 10.62
CA CYS A 113 -9.11 -24.72 11.11
C CYS A 113 -9.20 -24.03 12.47
N LEU A 114 -9.28 -24.79 13.55
CA LEU A 114 -9.43 -24.21 14.89
C LEU A 114 -8.23 -23.33 15.28
N GLU A 115 -7.01 -23.79 15.02
CA GLU A 115 -5.77 -23.06 15.34
C GLU A 115 -5.66 -21.77 14.52
N GLY A 116 -6.13 -21.80 13.27
CA GLY A 116 -6.21 -20.62 12.42
C GLY A 116 -7.18 -19.59 12.97
N ILE A 117 -8.35 -20.02 13.47
CA ILE A 117 -9.32 -19.13 14.12
C ILE A 117 -8.74 -18.57 15.41
N GLN A 118 -8.13 -19.41 16.26
CA GLN A 118 -7.49 -18.97 17.50
C GLN A 118 -6.46 -17.88 17.25
N PHE A 119 -5.55 -18.10 16.30
CA PHE A 119 -4.54 -17.11 15.93
C PHE A 119 -5.16 -15.79 15.44
N LEU A 120 -6.20 -15.85 14.59
CA LEU A 120 -6.86 -14.63 14.10
C LEU A 120 -7.56 -13.86 15.22
N ILE A 121 -8.14 -14.55 16.20
CA ILE A 121 -8.76 -13.92 17.38
C ILE A 121 -7.70 -13.33 18.33
N GLU A 122 -6.54 -13.98 18.48
CA GLU A 122 -5.38 -13.42 19.19
C GLU A 122 -4.89 -12.12 18.53
N GLU A 123 -4.89 -12.08 17.20
CA GLU A 123 -4.65 -10.87 16.40
C GLU A 123 -5.81 -9.86 16.44
N LYS A 124 -6.85 -10.08 17.27
CA LYS A 124 -7.99 -9.16 17.45
C LYS A 124 -8.84 -8.93 16.18
N VAL A 125 -8.87 -9.90 15.26
CA VAL A 125 -9.84 -9.88 14.16
C VAL A 125 -11.26 -9.95 14.72
N ASP A 126 -12.18 -9.14 14.16
CA ASP A 126 -13.57 -9.15 14.60
C ASP A 126 -14.24 -10.49 14.24
N ILE A 127 -14.62 -11.24 15.28
CA ILE A 127 -15.28 -12.55 15.18
C ILE A 127 -16.64 -12.50 14.48
N ASN A 128 -17.29 -11.33 14.49
CA ASN A 128 -18.61 -11.10 13.90
C ASN A 128 -18.53 -10.51 12.49
N SER A 129 -17.33 -10.45 11.90
CA SER A 129 -17.13 -9.98 10.53
C SER A 129 -18.06 -10.73 9.56
N MET A 130 -18.81 -9.95 8.79
CA MET A 130 -19.72 -10.45 7.76
C MET A 130 -19.05 -10.40 6.39
N SER A 131 -19.29 -11.42 5.58
CA SER A 131 -18.79 -11.48 4.21
C SER A 131 -19.23 -10.25 3.41
N GLY A 132 -18.28 -9.70 2.65
CA GLY A 132 -18.55 -8.63 1.69
C GLY A 132 -19.28 -9.10 0.43
N ASP A 133 -19.61 -10.39 0.33
CA ASP A 133 -20.44 -10.92 -0.73
C ASP A 133 -21.93 -10.68 -0.44
N SER A 134 -22.79 -11.03 -1.40
CA SER A 134 -24.24 -10.84 -1.30
C SER A 134 -24.89 -11.69 -0.20
N SER A 135 -24.13 -12.57 0.47
CA SER A 135 -24.66 -13.48 1.47
C SER A 135 -24.51 -12.99 2.92
N HIS A 136 -23.64 -12.03 3.19
CA HIS A 136 -23.43 -11.45 4.53
C HIS A 136 -23.28 -12.51 5.64
N ARG A 137 -22.54 -13.57 5.34
CA ARG A 137 -22.32 -14.70 6.25
C ARG A 137 -21.16 -14.41 7.20
N THR A 138 -21.28 -14.86 8.43
CA THR A 138 -20.20 -14.80 9.43
C THR A 138 -19.47 -16.13 9.51
N ALA A 139 -18.29 -16.15 10.15
CA ALA A 139 -17.56 -17.39 10.42
C ALA A 139 -18.43 -18.47 11.08
N LEU A 140 -19.35 -18.06 11.97
CA LEU A 140 -20.29 -18.97 12.63
C LEU A 140 -21.28 -19.62 11.64
N HIS A 141 -21.73 -18.91 10.61
CA HIS A 141 -22.58 -19.50 9.56
C HIS A 141 -21.86 -20.61 8.80
N TYR A 142 -20.57 -20.42 8.49
CA TYR A 142 -19.76 -21.42 7.80
C TYR A 142 -19.49 -22.63 8.70
N ALA A 143 -19.10 -22.41 9.95
CA ALA A 143 -18.85 -23.48 10.92
C ALA A 143 -20.12 -24.33 11.16
N ALA A 144 -21.29 -23.69 11.28
CA ALA A 144 -22.57 -24.37 11.45
C ALA A 144 -22.99 -25.15 10.19
N GLU A 145 -22.77 -24.61 8.99
CA GLU A 145 -23.07 -25.31 7.73
C GLU A 145 -22.24 -26.58 7.54
N HIS A 146 -20.98 -26.55 7.97
CA HIS A 146 -20.07 -27.70 7.88
C HIS A 146 -20.25 -28.68 9.05
N GLY A 147 -21.05 -28.34 10.06
CA GLY A 147 -21.31 -29.19 11.22
C GLY A 147 -20.15 -29.30 12.19
N ASN A 148 -19.16 -28.39 12.12
CA ASN A 148 -18.01 -28.41 13.01
C ASN A 148 -18.38 -27.81 14.38
N LEU A 149 -18.81 -28.70 15.28
CA LEU A 149 -19.23 -28.36 16.65
C LEU A 149 -18.12 -27.72 17.48
N GLU A 150 -16.87 -28.10 17.25
CA GLU A 150 -15.73 -27.59 18.02
C GLU A 150 -15.51 -26.10 17.73
N ILE A 151 -15.49 -25.73 16.44
CA ILE A 151 -15.38 -24.34 16.01
C ILE A 151 -16.62 -23.55 16.41
N VAL A 152 -17.82 -24.11 16.26
CA VAL A 152 -19.05 -23.44 16.71
C VAL A 152 -18.98 -23.12 18.21
N ARG A 153 -18.55 -24.07 19.05
CA ARG A 153 -18.37 -23.85 20.49
C ARG A 153 -17.31 -22.78 20.76
N PHE A 154 -16.16 -22.85 20.09
CA PHE A 154 -15.09 -21.87 20.24
C PHE A 154 -15.55 -20.47 19.86
N LEU A 155 -16.24 -20.31 18.73
CA LEU A 155 -16.74 -19.03 18.27
C LEU A 155 -17.76 -18.44 19.26
N LEU A 156 -18.70 -19.25 19.75
CA LEU A 156 -19.71 -18.81 20.73
C LEU A 156 -19.09 -18.44 22.08
N GLN A 157 -18.06 -19.18 22.53
CA GLN A 157 -17.31 -18.84 23.75
C GLN A 157 -16.59 -17.49 23.61
N ASN A 158 -16.17 -17.13 22.40
CA ASN A 158 -15.51 -15.87 22.09
C ASN A 158 -16.50 -14.76 21.64
N SER A 159 -17.76 -14.83 22.10
CA SER A 159 -18.78 -13.80 21.85
C SER A 159 -19.19 -13.61 20.37
N ALA A 160 -19.10 -14.67 19.56
CA ALA A 160 -19.75 -14.67 18.25
C ALA A 160 -21.28 -14.57 18.42
N ASN A 161 -21.92 -13.79 17.56
CA ASN A 161 -23.37 -13.57 17.56
C ASN A 161 -24.10 -14.74 16.88
N PRO A 162 -24.82 -15.61 17.63
CA PRO A 162 -25.60 -16.69 17.04
C PRO A 162 -26.80 -16.20 16.21
N ASN A 163 -27.25 -14.98 16.47
CA ASN A 163 -28.40 -14.38 15.78
C ASN A 163 -27.97 -13.48 14.61
N ALA A 164 -26.72 -13.58 14.17
CA ALA A 164 -26.28 -12.92 12.95
C ALA A 164 -27.18 -13.39 11.79
N LYS A 165 -27.66 -12.43 10.99
CA LYS A 165 -28.56 -12.70 9.86
C LYS A 165 -27.77 -12.75 8.58
N GLU A 166 -27.73 -13.92 7.92
CA GLU A 166 -27.27 -14.02 6.55
C GLU A 166 -28.38 -13.63 5.56
N PHE A 167 -27.96 -13.21 4.37
CA PHE A 167 -28.85 -12.95 3.24
C PHE A 167 -28.76 -14.09 2.24
N ARG A 168 -29.82 -14.89 2.07
CA ARG A 168 -29.87 -15.87 0.97
C ARG A 168 -30.55 -15.26 -0.26
N GLY A 169 -29.78 -14.95 -1.29
CA GLY A 169 -30.29 -14.44 -2.56
C GLY A 169 -31.16 -15.45 -3.34
N LYS A 170 -32.49 -15.38 -3.13
CA LYS A 170 -33.65 -15.82 -3.96
C LYS A 170 -33.62 -17.17 -4.70
N LYS A 171 -34.37 -18.15 -4.14
CA LYS A 171 -35.41 -18.95 -4.84
C LYS A 171 -36.51 -19.35 -3.85
N ALA A 172 -37.49 -18.49 -3.62
CA ALA A 172 -38.89 -18.78 -3.28
C ALA A 172 -39.58 -17.48 -2.84
N LYS A 173 -40.88 -17.35 -3.11
CA LYS A 173 -41.71 -16.21 -2.70
C LYS A 173 -41.75 -16.15 -1.17
N GLY A 174 -40.93 -15.29 -0.58
CA GLY A 174 -40.88 -15.04 0.87
C GLY A 174 -39.48 -14.68 1.31
N PHE A 175 -39.27 -13.43 1.73
CA PHE A 175 -38.03 -13.00 2.37
C PHE A 175 -37.87 -13.78 3.69
N SER A 176 -36.99 -14.77 3.74
CA SER A 176 -36.67 -15.49 4.96
C SER A 176 -35.23 -15.17 5.36
N CYS A 177 -35.09 -14.40 6.43
CA CYS A 177 -33.85 -14.26 7.16
C CYS A 177 -33.69 -15.53 8.00
N TYR A 178 -32.70 -16.36 7.72
CA TYR A 178 -32.40 -17.53 8.54
C TYR A 178 -31.45 -17.09 9.66
N ASN A 179 -31.73 -17.51 10.90
CA ASN A 179 -30.79 -17.37 12.01
C ASN A 179 -29.85 -18.58 12.02
N VAL A 180 -28.63 -18.43 12.53
CA VAL A 180 -27.75 -19.58 12.80
C VAL A 180 -28.32 -20.34 14.00
N THR A 181 -29.22 -21.29 13.76
CA THR A 181 -29.68 -22.20 14.81
C THR A 181 -28.64 -23.31 14.98
N ALA A 182 -27.68 -23.09 15.89
CA ALA A 182 -26.91 -24.20 16.44
C ALA A 182 -27.87 -25.06 17.29
N GLN A 183 -28.18 -26.27 16.82
CA GLN A 183 -28.91 -27.30 17.58
C GLN A 183 -27.93 -28.18 18.35
#